data_AF-A0A7C1V3F2-F1
#
_entry.id   AF-A0A7C1V3F2-F1
#
_cell.length_a   1.000
_cell.length_b   1.000
_cell.length_c   1.000
_cell.angle_alpha   90.00
_cell.angle_beta   90.00
_cell.angle_gamma   90.00
#
_symmetry.space_group_name_H-M   'P 1'
#
loop_
_entity.id
_entity.type
_entity.pdbx_description
1 polymer ?
#
loop_
_entity_poly.entity_id
_entity_poly.type
_entity_poly.pdbx_seq_one_letter_code
_entity_poly.pdbx_strand_id
1 'polypeptide(L)'
;MVSSSYKMERVARCGICRVEIRDRAQIYQAGVNFGIVCIRCYKQFSTEDIELMANMFIAYGGYFGMQKDSRISTRNILEKLTTELGKQGDDVNFEQVNIQVFHKALLQGIAPKHYTRELVLFLSHPI
;
A
#
# COMPACT_ATOMS: atom_id res chain seq x y z
N MET A 1 45.94 0.55 17.27
CA MET A 1 44.91 -0.03 18.16
C MET A 1 43.99 1.11 18.57
N VAL A 2 42.68 1.17 18.32
CA VAL A 2 41.66 0.31 17.71
C VAL A 2 40.73 1.30 16.99
N SER A 3 40.59 1.20 15.66
CA SER A 3 39.55 1.95 14.95
C SER A 3 38.23 1.25 15.23
N SER A 4 37.40 1.85 16.09
CA SER A 4 36.06 1.34 16.38
C SER A 4 35.19 1.53 15.15
N SER A 5 35.11 0.48 14.32
CA SER A 5 34.16 0.40 13.22
C SER A 5 32.78 0.23 13.82
N TYR A 6 32.00 1.32 13.90
CA TYR A 6 30.56 1.23 14.10
C TYR A 6 29.99 0.44 12.91
N LYS A 7 29.80 -0.86 13.09
CA LYS A 7 29.03 -1.70 12.17
C LYS A 7 27.61 -1.15 12.22
N MET A 8 27.24 -0.27 11.29
CA MET A 8 25.84 0.08 11.07
C MET A 8 25.12 -1.21 10.68
N GLU A 9 24.54 -1.90 11.66
CA GLU A 9 23.61 -2.97 11.37
C GLU A 9 22.45 -2.36 10.58
N ARG A 10 22.36 -2.71 9.29
CA ARG A 10 21.26 -2.27 8.45
C ARG A 10 19.98 -2.82 9.07
N VAL A 11 19.20 -1.94 9.68
CA VAL A 11 17.90 -2.29 10.24
C VAL A 11 16.97 -2.71 9.09
N ALA A 12 16.52 -3.95 9.11
CA ALA A 12 15.57 -4.44 8.13
C ALA A 12 14.24 -3.69 8.28
N ARG A 13 13.62 -3.28 7.16
CA ARG A 13 12.33 -2.59 7.15
C ARG A 13 11.33 -3.40 6.36
N CYS A 14 10.07 -3.41 6.82
CA CYS A 14 8.98 -4.07 6.12
C CYS A 14 8.81 -3.49 4.71
N GLY A 15 8.73 -4.33 3.68
CA GLY A 15 8.47 -3.93 2.31
C GLY A 15 7.08 -3.29 2.11
N ILE A 16 6.14 -3.58 3.01
CA ILE A 16 4.76 -3.09 2.92
C ILE A 16 4.56 -1.80 3.70
N CYS A 17 4.94 -1.73 4.97
CA CYS A 17 4.66 -0.56 5.84
C CYS A 17 5.90 0.20 6.28
N ARG A 18 7.11 -0.22 5.86
CA ARG A 18 8.42 0.37 6.19
C ARG A 18 8.78 0.46 7.68
N VAL A 19 7.96 -0.07 8.58
CA VAL A 19 8.28 -0.23 10.00
C VAL A 19 9.53 -1.10 10.15
N GLU A 20 10.39 -0.72 11.07
CA GLU A 20 11.62 -1.44 11.41
C GLU A 20 11.31 -2.80 12.04
N ILE A 21 12.04 -3.82 11.58
CA ILE A 21 11.92 -5.19 12.05
C ILE A 21 13.14 -5.45 12.94
N ARG A 22 12.90 -5.42 14.26
CA ARG A 22 13.94 -5.60 15.28
C ARG A 22 14.22 -7.07 15.59
N ASP A 23 13.25 -7.94 15.31
CA ASP A 23 13.34 -9.38 15.54
C ASP A 23 13.25 -10.14 14.21
N ARG A 24 14.32 -10.85 13.85
CA ARG A 24 14.43 -11.57 12.57
C ARG A 24 13.59 -12.85 12.54
N ALA A 25 13.10 -13.35 13.69
CA ALA A 25 12.17 -14.48 13.74
C ALA A 25 10.77 -14.15 13.18
N GLN A 26 10.53 -12.89 12.79
CA GLN A 26 9.24 -12.37 12.30
C GLN A 26 9.31 -11.90 10.84
N ILE A 27 10.24 -12.44 10.07
CA ILE A 27 10.46 -12.14 8.66
C ILE A 27 9.71 -13.16 7.81
N TYR A 28 8.72 -12.67 7.06
CA TYR A 28 8.06 -13.43 5.99
C TYR A 28 8.52 -12.88 4.65
N GLN A 29 8.69 -13.76 3.65
CA GLN A 29 8.99 -13.36 2.28
C GLN A 29 7.68 -13.35 1.48
N ALA A 30 7.45 -12.30 0.69
CA ALA A 30 6.42 -12.36 -0.34
C ALA A 30 6.87 -13.35 -1.42
N GLY A 31 5.95 -14.14 -1.99
CA GLY A 31 6.29 -15.27 -2.86
C GLY A 31 7.05 -14.87 -4.12
N VAL A 32 6.75 -13.71 -4.68
CA VAL A 32 7.37 -13.20 -5.93
C VAL A 32 8.35 -12.04 -5.73
N ASN A 33 8.38 -11.42 -4.53
CA ASN A 33 9.28 -10.31 -4.21
C ASN A 33 10.02 -10.63 -2.92
N PHE A 34 11.36 -10.65 -2.96
CA PHE A 34 12.24 -10.88 -1.80
C PHE A 34 12.15 -9.80 -0.69
N GLY A 35 11.10 -8.99 -0.70
CA GLY A 35 10.79 -8.02 0.35
C GLY A 35 10.46 -8.73 1.67
N ILE A 36 11.10 -8.26 2.72
CA ILE A 36 10.87 -8.69 4.10
C ILE A 36 9.55 -8.10 4.57
N VAL A 37 8.61 -8.91 5.06
CA VAL A 37 7.32 -8.47 5.58
C VAL A 37 7.28 -8.68 7.09
N CYS A 38 6.83 -7.67 7.84
CA CYS A 38 6.69 -7.77 9.29
C CYS A 38 5.45 -8.59 9.68
N ILE A 39 5.45 -9.18 10.87
CA ILE A 39 4.33 -9.98 11.40
C ILE A 39 2.98 -9.26 11.35
N ARG A 40 2.97 -7.93 11.52
CA ARG A 40 1.73 -7.14 11.50
C ARG A 40 1.08 -7.17 10.12
N CYS A 41 1.86 -6.89 9.07
CA CYS A 41 1.37 -6.96 7.70
C CYS A 41 1.02 -8.40 7.31
N TYR A 42 1.85 -9.38 7.71
CA TYR A 42 1.59 -10.79 7.43
C TYR A 42 0.29 -11.31 8.06
N LYS A 43 -0.05 -10.88 9.29
CA LYS A 43 -1.31 -11.24 9.93
C LYS A 43 -2.52 -10.47 9.40
N GLN A 44 -2.29 -9.27 8.87
CA GLN A 44 -3.37 -8.36 8.46
C GLN A 44 -3.84 -8.61 7.02
N PHE A 45 -2.93 -9.02 6.13
CA PHE A 45 -3.16 -9.13 4.69
C PHE A 45 -2.94 -10.57 4.23
N SER A 46 -3.67 -11.00 3.20
CA SER A 46 -3.39 -12.29 2.57
C SER A 46 -2.06 -12.22 1.82
N THR A 47 -1.54 -13.38 1.42
CA THR A 47 -0.33 -13.45 0.60
C THR A 47 -0.53 -12.70 -0.73
N GLU A 48 -1.70 -12.84 -1.34
CA GLU A 48 -2.05 -12.17 -2.60
C GLU A 48 -2.10 -10.65 -2.43
N ASP A 49 -2.70 -10.16 -1.35
CA ASP A 49 -2.73 -8.73 -1.02
C ASP A 49 -1.30 -8.20 -0.82
N ILE A 50 -0.45 -8.94 -0.11
CA ILE A 50 0.95 -8.56 0.13
C ILE A 50 1.73 -8.46 -1.18
N GLU A 51 1.57 -9.44 -2.08
CA GLU A 51 2.23 -9.45 -3.38
C GLU A 51 1.76 -8.30 -4.26
N LEU A 52 0.45 -8.07 -4.33
CA LEU A 52 -0.14 -6.96 -5.06
C LEU A 52 0.39 -5.62 -4.53
N MET A 53 0.34 -5.41 -3.22
CA MET A 53 0.85 -4.18 -2.59
C MET A 53 2.35 -3.98 -2.84
N ALA A 54 3.15 -5.05 -2.71
CA ALA A 54 4.58 -4.99 -2.99
C ALA A 54 4.87 -4.60 -4.45
N ASN A 55 4.19 -5.23 -5.40
CA ASN A 55 4.30 -4.90 -6.83
C ASN A 55 3.92 -3.44 -7.10
N MET A 56 2.81 -2.97 -6.51
CA MET A 56 2.38 -1.58 -6.62
C MET A 56 3.43 -0.60 -6.09
N PHE A 57 4.06 -0.88 -4.94
CA PHE A 57 5.08 -0.01 -4.38
C PHE A 57 6.43 -0.08 -5.12
N ILE A 58 6.74 -1.20 -5.77
CA ILE A 58 7.91 -1.32 -6.65
C ILE A 58 7.70 -0.49 -7.91
N ALA A 59 6.53 -0.61 -8.55
CA ALA A 59 6.24 0.07 -9.81
C ALA A 59 6.00 1.58 -9.63
N TYR A 60 5.28 1.98 -8.58
CA TYR A 60 4.79 3.35 -8.41
C TYR A 60 5.36 4.06 -7.16
N GLY A 61 6.19 3.37 -6.37
CA GLY A 61 6.82 3.92 -5.17
C GLY A 61 5.91 3.96 -3.95
N GLY A 62 6.47 4.42 -2.83
CA GLY A 62 5.76 4.59 -1.56
C GLY A 62 5.66 3.33 -0.70
N TYR A 63 4.75 3.36 0.27
CA TYR A 63 4.45 2.25 1.18
C TYR A 63 3.08 2.47 1.85
N PHE A 64 2.55 1.41 2.43
CA PHE A 64 1.22 1.42 3.03
C PHE A 64 1.11 2.42 4.18
N GLY A 65 0.15 3.35 4.07
CA GLY A 65 -0.09 4.37 5.09
C GLY A 65 0.95 5.49 5.15
N MET A 66 1.84 5.62 4.15
CA MET A 66 2.83 6.70 4.06
C MET A 66 2.23 8.11 4.19
N GLN A 67 1.01 8.30 3.68
CA GLN A 67 0.29 9.57 3.66
C GLN A 67 -0.95 9.55 4.55
N LYS A 68 -1.08 8.54 5.43
CA LYS A 68 -2.28 8.35 6.25
C LYS A 68 -2.55 9.59 7.10
N ASP A 69 -3.62 10.31 6.77
CA ASP A 69 -4.17 11.38 7.60
C ASP A 69 -5.33 10.83 8.43
N SER A 70 -5.18 10.85 9.76
CA SER A 70 -6.23 10.39 10.69
C SER A 70 -7.50 11.24 10.65
N ARG A 71 -7.46 12.43 10.04
CA ARG A 71 -8.60 13.35 9.96
C ARG A 71 -9.51 13.09 8.75
N ILE A 72 -9.07 12.27 7.79
CA ILE A 72 -9.81 12.03 6.55
C ILE A 72 -10.34 10.60 6.56
N SER A 73 -11.65 10.44 6.33
CA SER A 73 -12.27 9.13 6.21
C SER A 73 -11.87 8.45 4.89
N THR A 74 -11.82 7.12 4.90
CA THR A 74 -11.62 6.30 3.69
C THR A 74 -12.60 6.69 2.59
N ARG A 75 -13.87 6.96 2.95
CA ARG A 75 -14.90 7.39 2.01
C ARG A 75 -14.57 8.73 1.36
N ASN A 76 -14.13 9.73 2.13
CA ASN A 76 -13.77 11.04 1.59
C ASN A 76 -12.55 10.96 0.64
N ILE A 77 -11.61 10.06 0.92
CA ILE A 77 -10.48 9.80 0.03
C ILE A 77 -10.98 9.21 -1.28
N LEU A 78 -11.84 8.21 -1.23
CA LEU A 78 -12.38 7.57 -2.43
C LEU A 78 -13.28 8.50 -3.25
N GLU A 79 -14.12 9.31 -2.61
CA GLU A 79 -14.95 10.33 -3.28
C GLU A 79 -14.08 11.38 -4.00
N LYS A 80 -12.98 11.84 -3.37
CA LYS A 80 -12.03 12.74 -4.05
C LYS A 80 -11.39 12.06 -5.25
N LEU A 81 -10.96 10.82 -5.08
CA LEU A 81 -10.33 10.05 -6.14
C LEU A 81 -11.28 9.85 -7.33
N THR A 82 -12.54 9.47 -7.10
CA THR A 82 -13.53 9.30 -8.17
C THR A 82 -13.94 10.61 -8.83
N THR A 83 -14.03 11.70 -8.07
CA THR A 83 -14.29 13.04 -8.63
C THR A 83 -13.18 13.50 -9.57
N GLU A 84 -11.92 13.14 -9.28
CA GLU A 84 -10.80 13.39 -10.20
C GLU A 84 -10.95 12.60 -11.52
N LEU A 85 -11.58 11.43 -11.49
CA LEU A 85 -11.81 10.60 -12.69
C LEU A 85 -12.90 11.15 -13.58
N GLY A 86 -14.02 11.62 -13.02
CA GLY A 86 -15.12 12.19 -13.80
C GLY A 86 -14.78 13.47 -14.55
N LYS A 87 -13.60 14.06 -14.31
CA LYS A 87 -13.10 15.26 -15.01
C LYS A 87 -12.26 14.94 -16.25
N GLN A 88 -11.87 13.68 -16.45
CA GLN A 88 -11.22 13.23 -17.67
C GLN A 88 -12.34 12.86 -18.65
N GLY A 89 -12.46 13.57 -19.79
CA GLY A 89 -13.50 13.33 -20.80
C GLY A 89 -13.39 11.96 -21.50
N ASP A 90 -14.16 11.73 -22.56
CA ASP A 90 -14.49 10.41 -23.16
C ASP A 90 -13.35 9.45 -23.59
N ASP A 91 -12.07 9.79 -23.39
CA ASP A 91 -10.90 8.93 -23.68
C ASP A 91 -10.18 8.49 -22.38
N VAL A 92 -10.94 8.07 -21.37
CA VAL A 92 -10.39 7.61 -20.08
C VAL A 92 -9.97 6.15 -20.18
N ASN A 93 -8.67 5.89 -20.04
CA ASN A 93 -8.19 4.55 -19.72
C ASN A 93 -8.54 4.20 -18.27
N PHE A 94 -9.72 3.61 -18.07
CA PHE A 94 -10.25 3.23 -16.77
C PHE A 94 -9.34 2.27 -15.98
N GLU A 95 -8.56 1.44 -16.67
CA GLU A 95 -7.60 0.54 -16.02
C GLU A 95 -6.45 1.32 -15.39
N GLN A 96 -5.84 2.24 -16.13
CA GLN A 96 -4.77 3.11 -15.63
C GLN A 96 -5.25 3.96 -14.46
N VAL A 97 -6.47 4.47 -14.58
CA VAL A 97 -7.18 5.20 -13.53
C VAL A 97 -7.36 4.35 -12.27
N ASN A 98 -7.85 3.13 -12.42
CA ASN A 98 -8.06 2.22 -11.29
C ASN A 98 -6.74 1.90 -10.58
N ILE A 99 -5.66 1.64 -11.33
CA ILE A 99 -4.32 1.41 -10.79
C ILE A 99 -3.84 2.63 -9.96
N GLN A 100 -4.00 3.85 -10.49
CA GLN A 100 -3.60 5.08 -9.78
C GLN A 100 -4.41 5.32 -8.51
N VAL A 101 -5.73 5.14 -8.59
CA VAL A 101 -6.63 5.30 -7.45
C VAL A 101 -6.33 4.27 -6.38
N PHE A 102 -6.12 3.01 -6.77
CA PHE A 102 -5.74 1.94 -5.87
C PHE A 102 -4.40 2.24 -5.19
N HIS A 103 -3.38 2.67 -5.94
CA HIS A 103 -2.09 3.08 -5.37
C HIS A 103 -2.25 4.20 -4.33
N LYS A 104 -2.96 5.28 -4.68
CA LYS A 104 -3.23 6.39 -3.76
C LYS A 104 -3.97 5.91 -2.51
N ALA A 105 -4.93 5.00 -2.64
CA ALA A 105 -5.64 4.42 -1.50
C ALA A 105 -4.69 3.66 -0.56
N LEU A 106 -3.76 2.87 -1.10
CA LEU A 106 -2.72 2.17 -0.31
C LEU A 106 -1.82 3.15 0.44
N LEU A 107 -1.39 4.25 -0.20
CA LEU A 107 -0.57 5.29 0.46
C LEU A 107 -1.32 5.94 1.63
N GLN A 108 -2.64 6.05 1.55
CA GLN A 108 -3.49 6.54 2.63
C GLN A 108 -3.78 5.49 3.72
N GLY A 109 -3.30 4.25 3.54
CA GLY A 109 -3.49 3.16 4.50
C GLY A 109 -4.84 2.46 4.38
N ILE A 110 -5.48 2.54 3.21
CA ILE A 110 -6.71 1.80 2.89
C ILE A 110 -6.32 0.40 2.41
N ALA A 111 -6.75 -0.63 3.14
CA ALA A 111 -6.48 -2.03 2.80
C ALA A 111 -7.14 -2.44 1.47
N PRO A 112 -6.57 -3.39 0.68
CA PRO A 112 -7.15 -3.83 -0.59
C PRO A 112 -8.61 -4.30 -0.50
N LYS A 113 -8.94 -5.07 0.54
CA LYS A 113 -10.32 -5.50 0.81
C LYS A 113 -11.29 -4.32 1.03
N HIS A 114 -10.85 -3.24 1.68
CA HIS A 114 -11.69 -2.07 1.92
C HIS A 114 -11.86 -1.27 0.63
N TYR A 115 -10.79 -1.10 -0.13
CA TYR A 115 -10.85 -0.48 -1.45
C TYR A 115 -11.88 -1.16 -2.36
N THR A 116 -11.75 -2.48 -2.51
CA THR A 116 -12.64 -3.28 -3.37
C THR A 116 -14.10 -3.17 -2.93
N ARG A 117 -14.35 -3.27 -1.61
CA ARG A 117 -15.70 -3.13 -1.05
C ARG A 117 -16.33 -1.79 -1.38
N GLU A 118 -15.61 -0.69 -1.17
CA GLU A 118 -16.13 0.65 -1.43
C GLU A 118 -16.31 0.91 -2.93
N LEU A 119 -15.41 0.39 -3.76
CA LEU A 119 -15.54 0.47 -5.22
C LEU A 119 -16.81 -0.26 -5.70
N VAL A 120 -17.07 -1.46 -5.18
CA VAL A 120 -18.31 -2.20 -5.50
C VAL A 120 -19.56 -1.42 -5.06
N LEU A 121 -19.54 -0.83 -3.87
CA LEU A 121 -20.66 -0.03 -3.38
C LEU A 121 -20.92 1.19 -4.28
N PHE A 122 -19.86 1.87 -4.71
CA PHE A 122 -19.93 3.00 -5.63
C PHE A 122 -20.50 2.61 -7.00
N LEU A 123 -20.03 1.50 -7.59
CA LEU A 123 -20.51 1.03 -8.88
C LEU A 123 -21.96 0.51 -8.83
N SER A 124 -22.41 0.01 -7.68
CA SER A 124 -23.78 -0.49 -7.51
C SER A 124 -24.81 0.62 -7.32
N HIS A 125 -24.39 1.82 -6.91
CA HIS A 125 -25.23 3.00 -6.70
C HIS A 125 -24.54 4.24 -7.27
N PRO A 126 -24.48 4.38 -8.62
CA PRO A 126 -23.91 5.57 -9.24
C PRO A 126 -24.70 6.81 -8.78
N ILE A 127 -23.96 7.82 -8.31
CA ILE A 127 -24.49 9.14 -7.91
C ILE A 127 -24.90 9.92 -9.15
#